data_AF-A0A975ATK3-F1
#
_entry.id   AF-A0A975ATK3-F1
#
_cell.length_a   1.000
_cell.length_b   1.000
_cell.length_c   1.000
_cell.angle_alpha   90.00
_cell.angle_beta   90.00
_cell.angle_gamma   90.00
#
_symmetry.space_group_name_H-M   'P 1'
#
loop_
_entity.id
_entity.type
_entity.pdbx_description
1 polymer ?
#
loop_
_entity_poly.entity_id
_entity_poly.type
_entity_poly.pdbx_seq_one_letter_code
_entity_poly.pdbx_strand_id
1 'polypeptide(L)'
;MIGICSHYELSGPLREEGLATLNRLPRCVFANNALLQREFAPLIRVPVHYTPNGVDTTFYQPAATPRVRAPGELRVGWAGSLGNMGAEHRGFPNVIQPAVAALPGVTLVTAIREQKWRNSEEMRVFYRDLDVYVCASVNEGTPNPCLEAAACGVPVVTTRVGNMPELIVDGENGCFFDGTAQGLADKLARLRDEPALAAQWGASIRASILEWDWRQQAQHYARMFDTMLAARASHTALAT
;
A
#
# COMPACT_ATOMS: atom_id res chain seq x y z
N MET A 1 17.84 8.01 -13.54
CA MET A 1 17.28 6.91 -12.72
C MET A 1 16.02 6.45 -13.39
N ILE A 2 15.67 5.17 -13.25
CA ILE A 2 14.37 4.62 -13.69
C ILE A 2 13.82 3.79 -12.53
N GLY A 3 12.50 3.80 -12.33
CA GLY A 3 11.83 3.07 -11.26
C GLY A 3 11.19 1.78 -11.74
N ILE A 4 11.12 0.80 -10.84
CA ILE A 4 10.25 -0.37 -10.93
C ILE A 4 9.26 -0.24 -9.77
N CYS A 5 8.02 0.05 -10.12
CA CYS A 5 6.94 0.29 -9.19
C CYS A 5 5.98 -0.89 -9.10
N SER A 6 5.97 -1.84 -10.05
CA SER A 6 5.21 -3.08 -9.91
C SER A 6 5.68 -4.15 -10.89
N HIS A 7 5.31 -5.42 -10.63
CA HIS A 7 5.64 -6.53 -11.55
C HIS A 7 5.05 -6.32 -12.94
N TYR A 8 3.92 -5.59 -13.04
CA TYR A 8 3.24 -5.30 -14.29
C TYR A 8 4.18 -4.67 -15.33
N GLU A 9 5.03 -3.73 -14.92
CA GLU A 9 5.95 -2.99 -15.80
C GLU A 9 7.01 -3.87 -16.46
N LEU A 10 7.29 -5.04 -15.89
CA LEU A 10 8.30 -6.00 -16.36
C LEU A 10 7.70 -7.41 -16.54
N SER A 11 6.40 -7.46 -16.86
CA SER A 11 5.65 -8.69 -17.12
C SER A 11 5.28 -8.84 -18.59
N GLY A 12 4.97 -10.07 -18.99
CA GLY A 12 4.47 -10.38 -20.34
C GLY A 12 5.43 -9.94 -21.46
N PRO A 13 4.91 -9.44 -22.59
CA PRO A 13 5.72 -9.18 -23.79
C PRO A 13 6.74 -8.05 -23.61
N LEU A 14 6.53 -7.15 -22.64
CA LEU A 14 7.43 -6.01 -22.40
C LEU A 14 8.62 -6.37 -21.51
N ARG A 15 8.68 -7.59 -20.97
CA ARG A 15 9.70 -7.98 -19.99
C ARG A 15 11.12 -7.86 -20.54
N GLU A 16 11.39 -8.43 -21.71
CA GLU A 16 12.74 -8.44 -22.29
C GLU A 16 13.20 -7.02 -22.66
N GLU A 17 12.34 -6.26 -23.34
CA GLU A 17 12.64 -4.86 -23.72
C GLU A 17 12.80 -3.95 -22.51
N GLY A 18 11.97 -4.13 -21.48
CA GLY A 18 12.06 -3.41 -20.21
C GLY A 18 13.39 -3.68 -19.51
N LEU A 19 13.78 -4.95 -19.37
CA LEU A 19 15.07 -5.32 -18.79
C LEU A 19 16.25 -4.81 -19.62
N ALA A 20 16.17 -4.87 -20.95
CA ALA A 20 17.20 -4.31 -21.83
C ALA A 20 17.35 -2.79 -21.62
N THR A 21 16.23 -2.09 -21.47
CA THR A 21 16.20 -0.65 -21.19
C THR A 21 16.83 -0.31 -19.84
N LEU A 22 16.48 -1.07 -18.79
CA LEU A 22 17.03 -0.91 -17.44
C LEU A 22 18.53 -1.23 -17.35
N ASN A 23 19.04 -2.08 -18.24
CA ASN A 23 20.47 -2.39 -18.33
C ASN A 23 21.27 -1.38 -19.16
N ARG A 24 20.61 -0.54 -19.97
CA ARG A 24 21.28 0.36 -20.92
C ARG A 24 21.23 1.83 -20.52
N LEU A 25 20.08 2.31 -20.04
CA LEU A 25 19.84 3.75 -19.87
C LEU A 25 20.18 4.30 -18.47
N PRO A 26 19.71 3.70 -17.36
CA PRO A 26 19.88 4.31 -16.06
C PRO A 26 21.29 4.10 -15.48
N ARG A 27 21.69 4.99 -14.55
CA ARG A 27 22.86 4.79 -13.69
C ARG A 27 22.56 3.99 -12.42
N CYS A 28 21.30 3.98 -12.02
CA CYS A 28 20.73 3.14 -10.98
C CYS A 28 19.23 3.00 -11.22
N VAL A 29 18.67 1.94 -10.65
CA VAL A 29 17.24 1.65 -10.65
C VAL A 29 16.74 1.73 -9.22
N PHE A 30 15.50 2.17 -9.03
CA PHE A 30 14.86 2.12 -7.72
C PHE A 30 13.65 1.19 -7.75
N ALA A 31 13.41 0.48 -6.66
CA ALA A 31 12.31 -0.45 -6.48
C ALA A 31 11.51 -0.05 -5.23
N ASN A 32 10.19 0.08 -5.36
CA ASN A 32 9.34 0.62 -4.29
C ASN A 32 8.91 -0.42 -3.23
N ASN A 33 9.27 -1.68 -3.41
CA ASN A 33 9.05 -2.74 -2.43
C ASN A 33 10.21 -3.74 -2.45
N ALA A 34 10.42 -4.45 -1.35
CA ALA A 34 11.56 -5.35 -1.17
C ALA A 34 11.49 -6.58 -2.11
N LEU A 35 10.27 -7.02 -2.46
CA LEU A 35 10.06 -8.13 -3.39
C LEU A 35 10.63 -7.79 -4.77
N LEU A 36 10.26 -6.64 -5.33
CA LEU A 36 10.78 -6.16 -6.62
C LEU A 36 12.29 -5.98 -6.58
N GLN A 37 12.83 -5.40 -5.51
CA GLN A 37 14.28 -5.26 -5.39
C GLN A 37 14.98 -6.62 -5.44
N ARG A 38 14.51 -7.58 -4.65
CA ARG A 38 15.08 -8.93 -4.58
C ARG A 38 15.00 -9.67 -5.91
N GLU A 39 13.88 -9.55 -6.62
CA GLU A 39 13.67 -10.22 -7.90
C GLU A 39 14.47 -9.61 -9.05
N PHE A 40 14.53 -8.28 -9.13
CA PHE A 40 15.12 -7.59 -10.28
C PHE A 40 16.59 -7.20 -10.11
N ALA A 41 17.10 -7.06 -8.88
CA ALA A 41 18.52 -6.76 -8.65
C ALA A 41 19.49 -7.74 -9.34
N PRO A 42 19.26 -9.07 -9.35
CA PRO A 42 20.12 -10.02 -10.06
C PRO A 42 20.08 -9.89 -11.58
N LEU A 43 19.06 -9.23 -12.14
CA LEU A 43 18.81 -9.11 -13.58
C LEU A 43 19.30 -7.78 -14.17
N ILE A 44 19.75 -6.85 -13.33
CA ILE A 44 20.09 -5.48 -13.70
C ILE A 44 21.55 -5.19 -13.34
N ARG A 45 22.32 -4.70 -14.32
CA ARG A 45 23.77 -4.45 -14.21
C ARG A 45 24.14 -3.21 -13.40
N VAL A 46 23.17 -2.36 -13.11
CA VAL A 46 23.35 -1.15 -12.29
C VAL A 46 22.73 -1.35 -10.91
N PRO A 47 23.17 -0.59 -9.89
CA PRO A 47 22.59 -0.70 -8.54
C PRO A 47 21.07 -0.57 -8.54
N VAL A 48 20.39 -1.49 -7.84
CA VAL A 48 18.94 -1.46 -7.62
C VAL A 48 18.68 -1.13 -6.15
N HIS A 49 18.14 0.06 -5.89
CA HIS A 49 17.90 0.57 -4.55
C HIS A 49 16.45 0.34 -4.11
N TYR A 50 16.25 -0.19 -2.91
CA TYR A 50 14.94 -0.19 -2.26
C TYR A 50 14.60 1.21 -1.78
N THR A 51 13.52 1.78 -2.31
CA THR A 51 13.02 3.14 -2.03
C THR A 51 11.49 3.08 -1.88
N PRO A 52 10.98 2.61 -0.73
CA PRO A 52 9.55 2.51 -0.50
C PRO A 52 8.92 3.89 -0.32
N ASN A 53 7.62 3.98 -0.56
CA ASN A 53 6.87 5.14 -0.08
C ASN A 53 6.77 5.12 1.46
N GLY A 54 6.60 6.30 2.05
CA GLY A 54 6.22 6.46 3.44
C GLY A 54 4.86 7.14 3.61
N VAL A 55 4.53 7.45 4.86
CA VAL A 55 3.34 8.21 5.25
C VAL A 55 3.73 9.23 6.32
N ASP A 56 3.04 10.36 6.41
CA ASP A 56 3.21 11.28 7.53
C ASP A 56 2.41 10.75 8.73
N THR A 57 3.10 10.12 9.69
CA THR A 57 2.46 9.49 10.85
C THR A 57 2.06 10.48 11.95
N THR A 58 2.44 11.75 11.81
CA THR A 58 2.02 12.84 12.69
C THR A 58 0.74 13.49 12.19
N PHE A 59 0.60 13.59 10.86
CA PHE A 59 -0.62 14.05 10.21
C PHE A 59 -1.68 12.94 10.26
N TYR A 60 -1.43 11.79 9.63
CA TYR A 60 -2.28 10.62 9.73
C TYR A 60 -2.00 9.93 11.06
N GLN A 61 -2.87 10.19 12.02
CA GLN A 61 -2.81 9.64 13.36
C GLN A 61 -4.22 9.28 13.85
N PRO A 62 -4.37 8.37 14.82
CA PRO A 62 -5.68 8.01 15.35
C PRO A 62 -6.50 9.22 15.82
N ALA A 63 -7.83 9.08 15.80
CA ALA A 63 -8.70 10.08 16.42
C ALA A 63 -8.47 10.10 17.94
N ALA A 64 -8.52 11.29 18.55
CA ALA A 64 -8.40 11.43 20.01
C ALA A 64 -9.48 10.64 20.75
N THR A 65 -10.68 10.58 20.16
CA THR A 65 -11.78 9.74 20.61
C THR A 65 -12.12 8.76 19.49
N PRO A 66 -11.77 7.47 19.62
CA PRO A 66 -12.16 6.46 18.66
C PRO A 66 -13.69 6.36 18.54
N ARG A 67 -14.19 6.07 17.34
CA ARG A 67 -15.60 5.77 17.14
C ARG A 67 -15.97 4.51 17.92
N VAL A 68 -17.07 4.58 18.68
CA VAL A 68 -17.69 3.40 19.28
C VAL A 68 -18.66 2.81 18.25
N ARG A 69 -18.54 1.50 17.99
CA ARG A 69 -19.48 0.79 17.10
C ARG A 69 -20.42 -0.11 17.90
N ALA A 70 -21.65 -0.25 17.44
CA ALA A 70 -22.58 -1.19 18.07
C ALA A 70 -22.16 -2.64 17.75
N PRO A 71 -22.54 -3.61 18.60
CA PRO A 71 -22.34 -5.03 18.29
C PRO A 71 -22.97 -5.40 16.95
N GLY A 72 -22.24 -6.13 16.11
CA GLY A 72 -22.72 -6.53 14.79
C GLY A 72 -22.57 -5.46 13.70
N GLU A 73 -21.96 -4.31 13.99
CA GLU A 73 -21.68 -3.27 13.00
C GLU A 73 -20.20 -3.23 12.59
N LEU A 74 -19.95 -2.97 11.30
CA LEU A 74 -18.60 -2.75 10.77
C LEU A 74 -18.63 -1.75 9.61
N ARG A 75 -17.82 -0.68 9.68
CA ARG A 75 -17.61 0.26 8.57
C ARG A 75 -16.31 -0.06 7.86
N VAL A 76 -16.46 -0.50 6.61
CA VAL A 76 -15.38 -0.91 5.73
C VAL A 76 -15.07 0.23 4.78
N GLY A 77 -13.82 0.68 4.76
CA GLY A 77 -13.39 1.76 3.89
C GLY A 77 -12.75 1.28 2.61
N TRP A 78 -13.01 2.02 1.53
CA TRP A 78 -12.24 1.95 0.29
C TRP A 78 -12.03 3.35 -0.30
N ALA A 79 -10.82 3.65 -0.74
CA ALA A 79 -10.47 4.90 -1.40
C ALA A 79 -9.69 4.62 -2.69
N GLY A 80 -10.00 5.35 -3.76
CA GLY A 80 -9.30 5.17 -5.03
C GLY A 80 -9.99 5.79 -6.23
N SER A 81 -9.37 5.55 -7.38
CA SER A 81 -9.91 5.92 -8.69
C SER A 81 -10.51 4.70 -9.37
N LEU A 82 -11.75 4.82 -9.85
CA LEU A 82 -12.38 3.80 -10.70
C LEU A 82 -12.06 3.99 -12.18
N GLY A 83 -11.57 5.17 -12.58
CA GLY A 83 -11.13 5.43 -13.95
C GLY A 83 -9.69 4.99 -14.22
N ASN A 84 -8.81 5.02 -13.22
CA ASN A 84 -7.40 4.66 -13.39
C ASN A 84 -7.18 3.15 -13.37
N MET A 85 -6.84 2.58 -14.53
CA MET A 85 -6.72 1.14 -14.80
C MET A 85 -8.05 0.35 -14.71
N GLY A 86 -9.17 1.05 -14.53
CA GLY A 86 -10.50 0.46 -14.47
C GLY A 86 -10.89 -0.05 -13.07
N ALA A 87 -12.21 -0.04 -12.81
CA ALA A 87 -12.78 -0.42 -11.52
C ALA A 87 -12.49 -1.88 -11.13
N GLU A 88 -12.51 -2.80 -12.07
CA GLU A 88 -12.24 -4.23 -11.86
C GLU A 88 -10.80 -4.50 -11.43
N HIS A 89 -9.84 -3.72 -11.94
CA HIS A 89 -8.44 -3.82 -11.54
C HIS A 89 -8.23 -3.48 -10.05
N ARG A 90 -9.10 -2.65 -9.49
CA ARG A 90 -9.13 -2.29 -8.07
C ARG A 90 -9.90 -3.28 -7.20
N GLY A 91 -10.50 -4.32 -7.81
CA GLY A 91 -11.38 -5.27 -7.14
C GLY A 91 -12.69 -4.65 -6.64
N PHE A 92 -13.03 -3.42 -7.03
CA PHE A 92 -14.14 -2.70 -6.40
C PHE A 92 -15.51 -3.32 -6.72
N PRO A 93 -15.93 -3.46 -7.99
CA PRO A 93 -17.26 -3.99 -8.32
C PRO A 93 -17.35 -5.52 -8.25
N ASN A 94 -16.24 -6.23 -8.37
CA ASN A 94 -16.16 -7.68 -8.49
C ASN A 94 -15.77 -8.39 -7.18
N VAL A 95 -15.15 -7.70 -6.22
CA VAL A 95 -14.71 -8.27 -4.94
C VAL A 95 -15.34 -7.52 -3.77
N ILE A 96 -15.07 -6.22 -3.64
CA ILE A 96 -15.44 -5.43 -2.46
C ILE A 96 -16.95 -5.26 -2.34
N GLN A 97 -17.62 -4.81 -3.41
CA GLN A 97 -19.07 -4.59 -3.38
C GLN A 97 -19.86 -5.88 -3.09
N PRO A 98 -19.61 -7.01 -3.78
CA PRO A 98 -20.28 -8.28 -3.47
C PRO A 98 -19.99 -8.79 -2.05
N ALA A 99 -18.75 -8.68 -1.56
CA ALA A 99 -18.39 -9.12 -0.21
C ALA A 99 -19.16 -8.36 0.88
N VAL A 100 -19.27 -7.03 0.74
CA VAL A 100 -20.01 -6.21 1.70
C VAL A 100 -21.52 -6.43 1.57
N ALA A 101 -22.05 -6.54 0.35
CA ALA A 101 -23.48 -6.77 0.12
C ALA A 101 -23.98 -8.10 0.72
N ALA A 102 -23.12 -9.11 0.83
CA ALA A 102 -23.43 -10.40 1.44
C ALA A 102 -23.47 -10.37 2.98
N LEU A 103 -23.07 -9.27 3.63
CA LEU A 103 -22.89 -9.19 5.08
C LEU A 103 -23.80 -8.13 5.73
N PRO A 104 -24.90 -8.55 6.38
CA PRO A 104 -25.69 -7.66 7.22
C PRO A 104 -24.82 -7.00 8.30
N GLY A 105 -25.09 -5.72 8.59
CA GLY A 105 -24.34 -4.94 9.57
C GLY A 105 -23.01 -4.38 9.06
N VAL A 106 -22.58 -4.74 7.84
CA VAL A 106 -21.37 -4.19 7.23
C VAL A 106 -21.74 -3.06 6.27
N THR A 107 -21.13 -1.89 6.47
CA THR A 107 -21.35 -0.68 5.65
C THR A 107 -20.09 -0.33 4.89
N LEU A 108 -20.19 -0.20 3.57
CA LEU A 108 -19.11 0.28 2.72
C LEU A 108 -19.08 1.82 2.71
N VAL A 109 -17.97 2.41 3.13
CA VAL A 109 -17.71 3.86 3.11
C VAL A 109 -16.65 4.14 2.04
N THR A 110 -16.97 4.98 1.06
CA THR A 110 -16.12 5.16 -0.11
C THR A 110 -15.58 6.58 -0.28
N ALA A 111 -14.29 6.70 -0.60
CA ALA A 111 -13.67 7.91 -1.10
C ALA A 111 -13.29 7.74 -2.58
N ILE A 112 -14.31 7.76 -3.45
CA ILE A 112 -14.13 7.61 -4.90
C ILE A 112 -13.69 8.94 -5.51
N ARG A 113 -12.53 8.95 -6.16
CA ARG A 113 -11.91 10.15 -6.74
C ARG A 113 -12.81 10.84 -7.75
N GLU A 114 -13.46 10.08 -8.62
CA GLU A 114 -14.33 10.58 -9.69
C GLU A 114 -15.64 11.18 -9.15
N GLN A 115 -16.07 10.80 -7.94
CA GLN A 115 -17.24 11.40 -7.29
C GLN A 115 -16.89 12.72 -6.61
N LYS A 116 -15.74 12.75 -5.92
CA LYS A 116 -15.22 13.95 -5.25
C LYS A 116 -13.73 13.81 -5.03
N TRP A 117 -12.96 14.76 -5.56
CA TRP A 117 -11.59 14.97 -5.17
C TRP A 117 -11.55 15.43 -3.70
N ARG A 118 -10.76 14.75 -2.87
CA ARG A 118 -10.62 15.04 -1.44
C ARG A 118 -9.18 15.47 -1.16
N ASN A 119 -9.01 16.50 -0.34
CA ASN A 119 -7.69 16.87 0.15
C ASN A 119 -7.25 15.96 1.33
N SER A 120 -6.01 16.11 1.80
CA SER A 120 -5.45 15.27 2.85
C SER A 120 -6.21 15.36 4.18
N GLU A 121 -6.78 16.52 4.51
CA GLU A 121 -7.61 16.72 5.72
C GLU A 121 -8.90 15.89 5.65
N GLU A 122 -9.60 15.96 4.51
CA GLU A 122 -10.81 15.16 4.27
C GLU A 122 -10.51 13.66 4.24
N MET A 123 -9.37 13.27 3.66
CA MET A 123 -8.91 11.87 3.67
C MET A 123 -8.58 11.39 5.08
N ARG A 124 -7.92 12.21 5.88
CA ARG A 124 -7.62 11.90 7.29
C ARG A 124 -8.90 11.71 8.09
N VAL A 125 -9.91 12.56 7.89
CA VAL A 125 -11.25 12.37 8.50
C VAL A 125 -11.89 11.08 8.02
N PHE A 126 -11.84 10.79 6.71
CA PHE A 126 -12.36 9.56 6.13
C PHE A 126 -11.76 8.31 6.80
N TYR A 127 -10.44 8.20 6.92
CA TYR A 127 -9.82 7.02 7.53
C TYR A 127 -10.19 6.86 9.00
N ARG A 128 -10.20 7.94 9.78
CA ARG A 128 -10.55 7.90 11.22
C ARG A 128 -11.96 7.42 11.52
N ASP A 129 -12.83 7.43 10.53
CA ASP A 129 -14.24 7.03 10.65
C ASP A 129 -14.46 5.53 10.37
N LEU A 130 -13.42 4.82 9.93
CA LEU A 130 -13.46 3.41 9.52
C LEU A 130 -13.14 2.46 10.68
N ASP A 131 -13.67 1.24 10.59
CA ASP A 131 -13.25 0.11 11.43
C ASP A 131 -12.15 -0.74 10.79
N VAL A 132 -12.15 -0.79 9.46
CA VAL A 132 -11.20 -1.56 8.66
C VAL A 132 -11.09 -0.93 7.27
N TYR A 133 -9.91 -0.96 6.69
CA TYR A 133 -9.67 -0.54 5.31
C TYR A 133 -9.40 -1.75 4.41
N VAL A 134 -9.95 -1.75 3.20
CA VAL A 134 -9.79 -2.87 2.25
C VAL A 134 -9.05 -2.43 0.99
N CYS A 135 -8.08 -3.25 0.57
CA CYS A 135 -7.45 -3.16 -0.74
C CYS A 135 -7.50 -4.51 -1.46
N ALA A 136 -8.31 -4.58 -2.52
CA ALA A 136 -8.54 -5.77 -3.33
C ALA A 136 -7.95 -5.64 -4.76
N SER A 137 -7.01 -4.71 -4.96
CA SER A 137 -6.40 -4.50 -6.26
C SER A 137 -5.67 -5.77 -6.74
N VAL A 138 -5.62 -5.94 -8.07
CA VAL A 138 -4.87 -7.03 -8.70
C VAL A 138 -3.36 -6.78 -8.62
N ASN A 139 -2.96 -5.52 -8.81
CA ASN A 139 -1.57 -5.10 -8.73
C ASN A 139 -1.49 -3.70 -8.13
N GLU A 140 -0.49 -3.49 -7.27
CA GLU A 140 -0.16 -2.19 -6.70
C GLU A 140 1.35 -2.08 -6.60
N GLY A 141 1.83 -0.84 -6.63
CA GLY A 141 3.20 -0.58 -6.21
C GLY A 141 3.29 -0.35 -4.71
N THR A 142 2.69 0.75 -4.28
CA THR A 142 2.45 1.03 -2.87
C THR A 142 1.03 1.57 -2.75
N PRO A 143 0.08 0.81 -2.17
CA PRO A 143 -1.26 1.32 -1.95
C PRO A 143 -1.21 2.32 -0.79
N ASN A 144 -0.89 3.58 -1.09
CA ASN A 144 -0.81 4.67 -0.12
C ASN A 144 -2.04 4.77 0.80
N PRO A 145 -3.29 4.55 0.32
CA PRO A 145 -4.44 4.52 1.22
C PRO A 145 -4.35 3.50 2.36
N CYS A 146 -3.66 2.37 2.16
CA CYS A 146 -3.41 1.39 3.24
C CYS A 146 -2.44 1.96 4.28
N LEU A 147 -1.38 2.67 3.86
CA LEU A 147 -0.44 3.31 4.77
C LEU A 147 -1.11 4.43 5.58
N GLU A 148 -1.95 5.23 4.94
CA GLU A 148 -2.72 6.31 5.56
C GLU A 148 -3.75 5.77 6.56
N ALA A 149 -4.46 4.70 6.21
CA ALA A 149 -5.39 4.01 7.11
C ALA A 149 -4.66 3.40 8.31
N ALA A 150 -3.56 2.68 8.07
CA ALA A 150 -2.69 2.11 9.09
C ALA A 150 -2.18 3.19 10.07
N ALA A 151 -1.74 4.34 9.53
CA ALA A 151 -1.29 5.48 10.32
C ALA A 151 -2.43 6.07 11.18
N CYS A 152 -3.68 6.01 10.73
CA CYS A 152 -4.85 6.34 11.55
C CYS A 152 -5.24 5.23 12.56
N GLY A 153 -4.50 4.13 12.66
CA GLY A 153 -4.82 3.00 13.53
C GLY A 153 -5.98 2.14 13.02
N VAL A 154 -6.23 2.17 11.72
CA VAL A 154 -7.26 1.35 11.07
C VAL A 154 -6.60 0.09 10.51
N PRO A 155 -7.01 -1.11 10.93
CA PRO A 155 -6.48 -2.35 10.38
C PRO A 155 -6.78 -2.50 8.90
N VAL A 156 -5.91 -3.21 8.19
CA VAL A 156 -6.01 -3.40 6.74
C VAL A 156 -6.29 -4.86 6.41
N VAL A 157 -7.28 -5.09 5.54
CA VAL A 157 -7.54 -6.40 4.90
C VAL A 157 -7.22 -6.28 3.42
N THR A 158 -6.25 -7.05 2.93
CA THR A 158 -5.74 -6.85 1.58
C THR A 158 -5.30 -8.14 0.91
N THR A 159 -5.13 -8.14 -0.40
CA THR A 159 -4.36 -9.17 -1.12
C THR A 159 -2.87 -8.94 -0.90
N ARG A 160 -2.02 -9.90 -1.30
CA ARG A 160 -0.55 -9.76 -1.22
C ARG A 160 0.01 -8.87 -2.33
N VAL A 161 -0.40 -7.60 -2.35
CA VAL A 161 -0.03 -6.62 -3.38
C VAL A 161 1.00 -5.61 -2.89
N GLY A 162 1.83 -5.14 -3.82
CA GLY A 162 2.83 -4.11 -3.55
C GLY A 162 3.70 -4.41 -2.33
N ASN A 163 3.83 -3.42 -1.46
CA ASN A 163 4.55 -3.51 -0.19
C ASN A 163 3.70 -4.02 0.99
N MET A 164 2.45 -4.47 0.78
CA MET A 164 1.61 -4.97 1.88
C MET A 164 2.23 -6.16 2.62
N PRO A 165 2.94 -7.11 1.96
CA PRO A 165 3.69 -8.15 2.66
C PRO A 165 4.81 -7.66 3.59
N GLU A 166 5.27 -6.42 3.46
CA GLU A 166 6.27 -5.81 4.34
C GLU A 166 5.65 -5.12 5.56
N LEU A 167 4.40 -4.66 5.44
CA LEU A 167 3.68 -3.98 6.52
C LEU A 167 2.80 -4.94 7.34
N ILE A 168 2.13 -5.89 6.68
CA ILE A 168 1.09 -6.71 7.30
C ILE A 168 1.70 -7.99 7.88
N VAL A 169 1.47 -8.18 9.17
CA VAL A 169 1.66 -9.44 9.90
C VAL A 169 0.29 -10.09 10.04
N ASP A 170 0.08 -11.16 9.27
CA ASP A 170 -1.22 -11.79 9.08
C ASP A 170 -1.82 -12.29 10.41
N GLY A 171 -2.99 -11.76 10.77
CA GLY A 171 -3.68 -12.08 12.02
C GLY A 171 -3.27 -11.24 13.23
N GLU A 172 -2.28 -10.34 13.10
CA GLU A 172 -1.77 -9.52 14.20
C GLU A 172 -2.07 -8.02 14.05
N ASN A 173 -1.84 -7.46 12.86
CA ASN A 173 -2.07 -6.03 12.56
C ASN A 173 -3.02 -5.81 11.37
N GLY A 174 -3.45 -6.89 10.75
CA GLY A 174 -4.28 -6.92 9.56
C GLY A 174 -4.35 -8.36 9.06
N CYS A 175 -4.90 -8.58 7.88
CA CYS A 175 -4.84 -9.92 7.29
C CYS A 175 -4.87 -9.93 5.78
N PHE A 176 -4.39 -11.04 5.24
CA PHE A 176 -4.51 -11.34 3.83
C PHE A 176 -5.76 -12.16 3.50
N PHE A 177 -6.30 -11.96 2.31
CA PHE A 177 -7.33 -12.82 1.71
C PHE A 177 -6.93 -13.24 0.29
N ASP A 178 -7.70 -14.16 -0.28
CA ASP A 178 -7.39 -14.86 -1.53
C ASP A 178 -7.72 -14.07 -2.82
N GLY A 179 -8.22 -12.83 -2.69
CA GLY A 179 -8.66 -12.01 -3.81
C GLY A 179 -10.11 -12.27 -4.24
N THR A 180 -10.82 -13.20 -3.61
CA THR A 180 -12.22 -13.51 -3.91
C THR A 180 -13.18 -12.72 -3.01
N ALA A 181 -14.42 -12.49 -3.50
CA ALA A 181 -15.46 -11.83 -2.71
C ALA A 181 -15.79 -12.63 -1.44
N GLN A 182 -15.83 -13.97 -1.53
CA GLN A 182 -16.10 -14.83 -0.37
C GLN A 182 -14.96 -14.75 0.66
N GLY A 183 -13.70 -14.86 0.21
CA GLY A 183 -12.55 -14.75 1.10
C GLY A 183 -12.50 -13.40 1.81
N LEU A 184 -12.84 -12.30 1.12
CA LEU A 184 -12.99 -10.99 1.76
C LEU A 184 -14.15 -10.98 2.77
N ALA A 185 -15.32 -11.50 2.39
CA ALA A 185 -16.49 -11.54 3.25
C ALA A 185 -16.21 -12.28 4.57
N ASP A 186 -15.49 -13.40 4.52
CA ASP A 186 -15.13 -14.17 5.72
C ASP A 186 -14.26 -13.35 6.69
N LYS A 187 -13.30 -12.57 6.18
CA LYS A 187 -12.47 -11.68 7.01
C LYS A 187 -13.29 -10.55 7.63
N LEU A 188 -14.19 -9.95 6.85
CA LEU A 188 -15.06 -8.87 7.32
C LEU A 188 -16.07 -9.36 8.34
N ALA A 189 -16.66 -10.55 8.16
CA ALA A 189 -17.56 -11.17 9.11
C ALA A 189 -16.88 -11.37 10.47
N ARG A 190 -15.65 -11.91 10.48
CA ARG A 190 -14.86 -12.07 11.70
C ARG A 190 -14.64 -10.76 12.43
N LEU A 191 -14.25 -9.69 11.72
CA LEU A 191 -14.05 -8.38 12.32
C LEU A 191 -15.35 -7.76 12.85
N ARG A 192 -16.47 -7.96 12.17
CA ARG A 192 -17.81 -7.54 12.63
C ARG A 192 -18.18 -8.25 13.93
N ASP A 193 -17.95 -9.55 14.00
CA ASP A 193 -18.39 -10.42 15.10
C ASP A 193 -17.42 -10.39 16.31
N GLU A 194 -16.18 -9.96 16.10
CA GLU A 194 -15.15 -9.81 17.15
C GLU A 194 -14.67 -8.33 17.28
N PRO A 195 -15.43 -7.42 17.93
CA PRO A 195 -15.05 -6.02 18.07
C PRO A 195 -13.68 -5.76 18.70
N ALA A 196 -13.30 -6.60 19.67
CA ALA A 196 -12.00 -6.53 20.31
C ALA A 196 -10.84 -6.78 19.34
N LEU A 197 -11.03 -7.64 18.33
CA LEU A 197 -10.01 -7.97 17.34
C LEU A 197 -9.64 -6.75 16.49
N ALA A 198 -10.65 -5.98 16.04
CA ALA A 198 -10.40 -4.78 15.24
C ALA A 198 -9.64 -3.71 16.05
N ALA A 199 -9.97 -3.54 17.34
CA ALA A 199 -9.25 -2.63 18.22
C ALA A 199 -7.79 -3.07 18.46
N GLN A 200 -7.58 -4.37 18.69
CA GLN A 200 -6.25 -4.95 18.83
C GLN A 200 -5.41 -4.76 17.57
N TRP A 201 -5.95 -5.10 16.40
CA TRP A 201 -5.25 -4.91 15.13
C TRP A 201 -5.00 -3.44 14.83
N GLY A 202 -5.93 -2.55 15.18
CA GLY A 202 -5.76 -1.10 15.03
C GLY A 202 -4.59 -0.54 15.85
N ALA A 203 -4.42 -1.01 17.09
CA ALA A 203 -3.26 -0.65 17.90
C ALA A 203 -1.95 -1.23 17.32
N SER A 204 -1.98 -2.49 16.87
CA SER A 204 -0.82 -3.19 16.31
C SER A 204 -0.35 -2.60 14.98
N ILE A 205 -1.28 -2.26 14.08
CA ILE A 205 -0.94 -1.63 12.80
C ILE A 205 -0.42 -0.21 12.99
N ARG A 206 -0.96 0.53 13.97
CA ARG A 206 -0.43 1.85 14.34
C ARG A 206 1.00 1.74 14.85
N ALA A 207 1.36 0.71 15.61
CA ALA A 207 2.75 0.53 16.03
C ALA A 207 3.65 0.20 14.82
N SER A 208 3.19 -0.69 13.95
CA SER A 208 3.94 -1.15 12.76
C SER A 208 4.22 -0.02 11.78
N ILE A 209 3.25 0.86 11.53
CA ILE A 209 3.35 1.92 10.52
C ILE A 209 4.26 3.09 10.96
N LEU A 210 4.67 3.18 12.24
CA LEU A 210 5.58 4.25 12.68
C LEU A 210 6.94 4.16 11.98
N GLU A 211 7.39 2.95 11.66
CA GLU A 211 8.62 2.72 10.89
C GLU A 211 8.48 3.22 9.45
N TRP A 212 7.27 3.31 8.92
CA TRP A 212 6.94 3.79 7.57
C TRP A 212 6.84 5.32 7.45
N ASP A 213 7.19 6.05 8.52
CA ASP A 213 7.15 7.51 8.48
C ASP A 213 8.10 8.07 7.40
N TRP A 214 7.65 9.08 6.65
CA TRP A 214 8.47 9.71 5.61
C TRP A 214 9.84 10.17 6.11
N ARG A 215 9.98 10.58 7.37
CA ARG A 215 11.27 10.97 7.98
C ARG A 215 12.28 9.81 7.99
N GLN A 216 11.80 8.57 8.04
CA GLN A 216 12.61 7.36 7.98
C GLN A 216 12.77 6.90 6.53
N GLN A 217 11.67 6.79 5.80
CA GLN A 217 11.67 6.22 4.44
C GLN A 217 12.46 7.08 3.45
N ALA A 218 12.47 8.41 3.62
CA ALA A 218 13.28 9.32 2.79
C ALA A 218 14.79 9.02 2.86
N GLN A 219 15.28 8.38 3.92
CA GLN A 219 16.70 8.01 4.04
C GLN A 219 17.11 6.96 2.99
N HIS A 220 16.18 6.13 2.51
CA HIS A 220 16.43 5.21 1.41
C HIS A 220 16.75 5.95 0.10
N TYR A 221 16.01 7.01 -0.17
CA TYR A 221 16.26 7.88 -1.31
C TYR A 221 17.57 8.65 -1.16
N ALA A 222 17.87 9.17 0.04
CA ALA A 222 19.14 9.84 0.30
C ALA A 222 20.34 8.93 -0.02
N ARG A 223 20.34 7.68 0.48
CA ARG A 223 21.38 6.69 0.18
C ARG A 223 21.52 6.39 -1.32
N MET A 224 20.41 6.32 -2.04
CA MET A 224 20.45 6.16 -3.50
C MET A 224 21.12 7.37 -4.17
N PHE A 225 20.75 8.59 -3.80
CA PHE A 225 21.36 9.80 -4.34
C PHE A 225 22.84 9.90 -4.01
N ASP A 226 23.25 9.57 -2.79
CA ASP A 226 24.67 9.54 -2.38
C ASP A 226 25.48 8.58 -3.26
N THR A 227 24.94 7.38 -3.52
CA THR A 227 25.56 6.40 -4.41
C THR A 227 25.77 6.96 -5.81
N MET A 228 24.77 7.68 -6.34
CA MET A 228 24.86 8.29 -7.67
C MET A 228 25.86 9.44 -7.76
N LEU A 229 25.89 10.28 -6.72
CA LEU A 229 26.80 11.43 -6.66
C LEU A 229 28.25 10.97 -6.53
N ALA A 230 28.52 9.95 -5.71
CA ALA A 230 29.85 9.35 -5.57
C ALA A 230 30.34 8.73 -6.88
N ALA A 231 29.49 8.00 -7.60
CA ALA A 231 29.84 7.41 -8.90
C ALA A 231 30.22 8.46 -9.96
N ARG A 232 29.69 9.69 -9.86
CA ARG A 232 30.03 10.81 -10.76
C ARG A 232 31.39 11.43 -10.43
N ALA A 233 31.73 11.55 -9.15
CA ALA A 233 33.02 12.09 -8.73
C ALA A 233 34.20 11.23 -9.20
N SER A 234 34.08 9.90 -9.11
CA SER A 234 35.11 8.96 -9.55
C SER A 234 35.34 8.96 -11.07
N HIS A 235 34.31 9.24 -11.87
CA HIS A 235 34.44 9.34 -13.33
C HIS A 235 35.17 10.61 -13.76
N THR A 236 34.97 11.73 -13.05
CA THR A 236 35.65 13.00 -13.36
C THR A 236 37.13 12.95 -13.00
N ALA A 237 37.48 12.27 -11.89
CA ALA A 237 38.87 12.15 -11.42
C ALA A 237 39.75 11.20 -12.27
N LEU A 238 39.15 10.26 -13.00
CA LEU A 238 39.86 9.38 -13.94
C LEU A 238 40.02 9.99 -15.35
N ALA A 239 39.34 11.11 -15.63
CA ALA A 239 39.36 11.80 -16.92
C ALA A 239 40.28 13.04 -16.92
N THR A 240 41.00 13.29 -15.82
CA THR A 240 42.01 14.33 -15.63
C THR A 240 43.38 13.71 -15.44
#